data_AF-A0A3D4H3K7-F1
#
_entry.id   AF-A0A3D4H3K7-F1
#
_cell.length_a   1.000
_cell.length_b   1.000
_cell.length_c   1.000
_cell.angle_alpha   90.00
_cell.angle_beta   90.00
_cell.angle_gamma   90.00
#
_symmetry.space_group_name_H-M   'P 1'
#
loop_
_entity.id
_entity.type
_entity.pdbx_description
1 polymer ?
#
loop_
_entity_poly.entity_id
_entity_poly.type
_entity_poly.pdbx_seq_one_letter_code
_entity_poly.pdbx_strand_id
1 'polypeptide(L)'
;MDPDEEFIHKDETYKLIGAGFEVYNELGCAYLELIYQEAYERELALQSIPFASQKVVVELKALEKLTSREESKIINYLKAAGLQVGLLLNIGSHPKLGYKRIVLQRK
;
A
#
# COMPACT_ATOMS: atom_id res chain seq x y z
N MET A 1 -21.60 -1.01 -4.58
CA MET A 1 -21.22 -0.29 -5.81
C MET A 1 -22.53 0.16 -6.41
N ASP A 2 -22.71 1.46 -6.60
CA ASP A 2 -23.94 2.00 -7.18
C ASP A 2 -24.01 1.51 -8.64
N PRO A 3 -25.04 0.73 -9.02
CA PRO A 3 -25.16 0.20 -10.37
C PRO A 3 -25.33 1.30 -11.43
N ASP A 4 -25.70 2.52 -11.03
CA ASP A 4 -25.94 3.65 -11.92
C ASP A 4 -24.73 4.62 -12.01
N GLU A 5 -23.60 4.31 -11.36
CA GLU A 5 -22.40 5.14 -11.38
C GLU A 5 -21.68 5.02 -12.74
N GLU A 6 -21.85 6.04 -13.58
CA GLU A 6 -21.19 6.14 -14.88
C GLU A 6 -19.73 6.59 -14.72
N PHE A 7 -18.79 5.65 -14.81
CA PHE A 7 -17.36 5.97 -14.77
C PHE A 7 -16.90 6.76 -16.00
N ILE A 8 -16.14 7.83 -15.77
CA ILE A 8 -15.55 8.68 -16.81
C ILE A 8 -14.55 7.89 -17.70
N HIS A 9 -14.07 6.72 -17.23
CA HIS A 9 -13.20 5.77 -17.97
C HIS A 9 -13.60 4.30 -17.74
N LYS A 10 -14.86 3.95 -18.05
CA LYS A 10 -15.44 2.59 -17.82
C LYS A 10 -14.47 1.42 -18.12
N ASP A 11 -13.90 1.35 -19.32
CA ASP A 11 -13.06 0.21 -19.72
C ASP A 11 -11.79 0.08 -18.87
N GLU A 12 -11.13 1.20 -18.57
CA GLU A 12 -9.95 1.22 -17.69
C GLU A 12 -10.33 0.85 -16.27
N THR A 13 -11.43 1.41 -15.76
CA THR A 13 -11.96 1.08 -14.43
C THR A 13 -12.27 -0.41 -14.29
N TYR A 14 -12.93 -1.04 -15.26
CA TYR A 14 -13.22 -2.47 -15.22
C TYR A 14 -11.95 -3.33 -15.23
N LYS A 15 -10.92 -2.95 -16.00
CA LYS A 15 -9.63 -3.65 -16.01
C LYS A 15 -8.92 -3.57 -14.65
N LEU A 16 -8.86 -2.39 -14.07
CA LEU A 16 -8.28 -2.18 -12.73
C LEU A 16 -9.02 -3.01 -11.67
N ILE A 17 -10.35 -2.92 -11.64
CA ILE A 17 -11.18 -3.69 -10.71
C ILE A 17 -10.94 -5.20 -10.90
N GLY A 18 -10.92 -5.68 -12.15
CA GLY A 18 -10.66 -7.08 -12.47
C GLY A 18 -9.31 -7.55 -11.94
N ALA A 19 -8.24 -6.81 -12.20
CA ALA A 19 -6.91 -7.09 -11.64
C ALA A 19 -6.92 -7.10 -10.09
N GLY A 20 -7.70 -6.23 -9.45
CA GLY A 20 -7.87 -6.23 -8.00
C GLY A 20 -8.54 -7.51 -7.48
N PHE A 21 -9.53 -8.02 -8.20
CA PHE A 21 -10.16 -9.30 -7.89
C PHE A 21 -9.23 -10.49 -8.10
N GLU A 22 -8.40 -10.50 -9.16
CA GLU A 22 -7.41 -11.57 -9.36
C GLU A 22 -6.43 -11.66 -8.18
N VAL A 23 -5.89 -10.52 -7.75
CA VAL A 23 -5.03 -10.45 -6.56
C VAL A 23 -5.76 -10.94 -5.31
N TYR A 24 -7.03 -10.52 -5.13
CA TYR A 24 -7.84 -10.95 -3.99
C TYR A 24 -8.11 -12.46 -4.01
N ASN A 25 -8.40 -13.03 -5.17
CA ASN A 25 -8.68 -14.45 -5.32
C ASN A 25 -7.46 -15.31 -5.00
N GLU A 26 -6.25 -14.82 -5.31
CA GLU A 26 -5.00 -15.50 -5.00
C GLU A 26 -4.58 -15.33 -3.53
N LEU A 27 -4.61 -14.10 -3.00
CA LEU A 27 -4.08 -13.79 -1.66
C LEU A 27 -5.12 -13.95 -0.54
N GLY A 28 -6.38 -13.61 -0.78
CA GLY A 28 -7.40 -13.52 0.27
C GLY A 28 -7.11 -12.47 1.36
N CYS A 29 -8.02 -12.31 2.31
CA CYS A 29 -8.07 -11.15 3.22
C CYS A 29 -7.00 -11.08 4.33
N ALA A 30 -6.05 -12.00 4.38
CA ALA A 30 -5.12 -12.14 5.52
C ALA A 30 -3.87 -11.24 5.42
N TYR A 31 -3.61 -10.66 4.26
CA TYR A 31 -2.37 -9.93 3.99
C TYR A 31 -2.49 -8.43 4.27
N LEU A 32 -1.34 -7.80 4.53
CA LEU A 32 -1.24 -6.35 4.72
C LEU A 32 -1.46 -5.64 3.38
N GLU A 33 -2.02 -4.42 3.44
CA GLU A 33 -2.24 -3.54 2.29
C GLU A 33 -1.00 -3.41 1.39
N LEU A 34 0.18 -3.30 2.00
CA LEU A 34 1.44 -3.17 1.27
C LEU A 34 1.80 -4.43 0.44
N ILE A 35 1.41 -5.62 0.89
CA ILE A 35 1.59 -6.87 0.12
C ILE A 35 0.59 -6.89 -1.04
N TYR A 36 -0.64 -6.45 -0.77
CA TYR A 36 -1.66 -6.26 -1.81
C TYR A 36 -1.19 -5.29 -2.89
N GLN A 37 -0.56 -4.17 -2.52
CA GLN A 37 -0.01 -3.22 -3.46
C GLN A 37 1.05 -3.86 -4.36
N GLU A 38 1.99 -4.61 -3.80
CA GLU A 38 3.02 -5.29 -4.62
C GLU A 38 2.42 -6.33 -5.57
N ALA A 39 1.48 -7.15 -5.08
CA ALA A 39 0.80 -8.15 -5.90
C ALA A 39 -0.04 -7.49 -7.00
N TYR A 40 -0.70 -6.37 -6.69
CA TYR A 40 -1.49 -5.64 -7.65
C TYR A 40 -0.64 -4.98 -8.73
N GLU A 41 0.50 -4.38 -8.37
CA GLU A 41 1.47 -3.87 -9.35
C GLU A 41 1.97 -4.99 -10.29
N ARG A 42 2.18 -6.21 -9.78
CA ARG A 42 2.53 -7.38 -10.60
C ARG A 42 1.40 -7.79 -11.53
N GLU A 43 0.17 -7.83 -11.04
CA GLU A 43 -1.01 -8.18 -11.85
C GLU A 43 -1.24 -7.15 -12.97
N LEU A 44 -1.14 -5.86 -12.65
CA LEU A 44 -1.21 -4.78 -13.65
C LEU A 44 -0.12 -4.95 -14.73
N ALA A 45 1.10 -5.31 -14.33
CA ALA A 45 2.18 -5.60 -15.29
C ALA A 45 1.86 -6.82 -16.18
N LEU A 46 1.31 -7.90 -15.62
CA LEU A 46 0.91 -9.09 -16.39
C LEU A 46 -0.18 -8.77 -17.41
N GLN A 47 -1.15 -7.93 -17.03
CA GLN A 47 -2.22 -7.49 -17.92
C GLN A 47 -1.82 -6.33 -18.85
N SER A 48 -0.55 -5.91 -18.83
CA SER A 48 -0.03 -4.76 -19.60
C SER A 48 -0.81 -3.45 -19.36
N ILE A 49 -1.32 -3.26 -18.14
CA ILE A 49 -2.00 -2.03 -17.72
C ILE A 49 -0.92 -1.05 -17.23
N PRO A 50 -0.85 0.18 -17.76
CA PRO A 50 0.13 1.17 -17.32
C PRO A 50 -0.07 1.58 -15.85
N PHE A 51 1.00 1.63 -15.07
CA PHE A 51 0.98 2.11 -13.69
C PHE A 51 2.32 2.75 -13.30
N ALA A 52 2.34 3.42 -12.14
CA ALA A 52 3.55 3.93 -11.53
C ALA A 52 3.68 3.41 -10.10
N SER A 53 4.77 2.71 -9.79
CA SER A 53 5.02 2.22 -8.44
C SER A 53 5.29 3.36 -7.45
N GLN A 54 4.80 3.17 -6.24
CA GLN A 54 5.07 4.08 -5.14
C GLN A 54 6.54 4.00 -4.72
N LYS A 55 7.24 5.13 -4.73
CA LYS A 55 8.68 5.18 -4.41
C LYS A 55 8.99 5.27 -2.91
N VAL A 56 8.01 5.73 -2.12
CA VAL A 56 8.17 5.95 -0.68
C VAL A 56 6.95 5.40 0.03
N VAL A 57 7.19 4.51 0.99
CA VAL A 57 6.14 3.89 1.78
C VAL A 57 5.65 4.89 2.83
N VAL A 58 4.35 5.14 2.89
CA VAL A 58 3.75 5.99 3.91
C VAL A 58 2.68 5.20 4.63
N GLU A 59 2.90 4.91 5.92
CA GLU A 59 1.92 4.26 6.78
C GLU A 59 1.30 5.33 7.67
N LEU A 60 -0.03 5.45 7.62
CA LEU A 60 -0.79 6.36 8.47
C LEU A 60 -1.37 5.62 9.67
N LYS A 61 -1.29 6.26 10.85
CA LYS A 61 -1.90 5.79 12.09
C LYS A 61 -2.63 6.93 12.79
N ALA A 62 -3.70 6.58 13.48
CA ALA A 62 -4.40 7.47 14.39
C ALA A 62 -4.39 6.85 15.80
N LEU A 63 -3.23 6.86 16.44
CA LEU A 63 -3.01 6.26 17.76
C LEU A 63 -2.59 7.34 18.76
N GLU A 64 -2.93 7.17 20.04
CA GLU A 64 -2.43 8.06 21.10
C GLU A 64 -0.90 8.03 21.18
N LYS A 65 -0.32 6.82 21.04
CA LYS A 65 1.14 6.59 21.02
C LYS A 65 1.50 5.48 20.05
N LEU A 66 2.58 5.69 19.29
CA LEU A 66 3.16 4.65 18.44
C LEU A 66 3.87 3.57 19.27
N THR A 67 3.87 2.34 18.76
CA THR A 67 4.61 1.21 19.32
C THR A 67 5.63 0.69 18.32
N SER A 68 6.60 -0.12 18.78
CA SER A 68 7.60 -0.78 17.93
C SER A 68 6.99 -1.76 16.90
N ARG A 69 5.72 -2.18 17.10
CA ARG A 69 5.01 -3.08 16.20
C ARG A 69 4.78 -2.44 14.84
N GLU A 70 4.37 -1.18 14.79
CA GLU A 70 4.09 -0.48 13.53
C GLU A 70 5.38 -0.26 12.72
N GLU A 71 6.49 0.05 13.41
CA GLU A 71 7.79 0.20 12.77
C GLU A 71 8.28 -1.12 12.15
N SER A 72 8.08 -2.23 12.87
CA SER A 72 8.49 -3.57 12.39
C SER A 72 7.78 -3.97 11.10
N LYS A 73 6.50 -3.60 10.94
CA LYS A 73 5.73 -3.85 9.71
C LYS A 73 6.34 -3.13 8.51
N ILE A 74 6.66 -1.84 8.67
CA ILE A 74 7.28 -1.05 7.60
C ILE A 74 8.67 -1.58 7.26
N ILE A 75 9.47 -1.96 8.26
CA ILE A 75 10.81 -2.53 8.02
C ILE A 75 10.72 -3.82 7.20
N ASN A 76 9.80 -4.72 7.54
CA ASN A 76 9.61 -5.97 6.80
C ASN A 76 9.19 -5.70 5.36
N TYR A 77 8.30 -4.73 5.15
CA TYR A 77 7.88 -4.36 3.80
C TYR A 77 8.99 -3.71 2.98
N LEU A 78 9.72 -2.73 3.53
CA LEU A 78 10.84 -2.09 2.84
C LEU A 78 11.86 -3.14 2.34
N LYS A 79 12.10 -4.19 3.14
CA LYS A 79 12.95 -5.31 2.74
C LYS A 79 12.35 -6.12 1.59
N ALA A 80 11.07 -6.48 1.66
CA ALA A 80 10.39 -7.27 0.63
C ALA A 80 10.31 -6.54 -0.71
N ALA A 81 9.92 -5.25 -0.69
CA ALA A 81 9.77 -4.42 -1.87
C ALA A 81 11.08 -3.86 -2.43
N GLY A 82 12.23 -4.13 -1.78
CA GLY A 82 13.52 -3.55 -2.18
C GLY A 82 13.61 -2.02 -2.03
N LEU A 83 12.69 -1.43 -1.26
CA LEU A 83 12.59 0.00 -0.99
C LEU A 83 13.47 0.40 0.21
N GLN A 84 13.96 1.64 0.19
CA GLN A 84 14.92 2.09 1.20
C GLN A 84 14.31 3.03 2.24
N VAL A 85 13.22 3.71 1.90
CA VAL A 85 12.67 4.80 2.72
C VAL A 85 11.19 4.57 2.97
N GLY A 86 10.82 4.59 4.25
CA GLY A 86 9.44 4.60 4.72
C GLY A 86 9.19 5.70 5.74
N LEU A 87 7.94 6.15 5.81
CA LEU A 87 7.47 7.17 6.74
C LEU A 87 6.26 6.63 7.51
N LEU A 88 6.37 6.58 8.83
CA LEU A 88 5.25 6.33 9.73
C LEU A 88 4.73 7.67 10.21
N LEU A 89 3.47 8.00 9.89
CA LEU A 89 2.80 9.22 10.31
C LEU A 89 1.72 8.86 11.33
N ASN A 90 1.76 9.50 12.50
CA ASN A 90 0.74 9.34 13.53
C ASN A 90 -0.05 10.64 13.71
N ILE A 91 -1.22 10.70 13.06
CA ILE A 91 -2.12 11.86 13.14
C ILE A 91 -2.96 11.87 14.42
N GLY A 92 -2.98 10.76 15.17
CA GLY A 92 -3.75 10.63 16.43
C GLY A 92 -2.99 11.07 17.68
N SER A 93 -1.69 11.35 17.57
CA SER A 93 -0.93 11.88 18.71
C SER A 93 -1.31 13.34 18.92
N HIS A 94 -2.06 13.64 19.97
CA HIS A 94 -2.28 15.01 20.39
C HIS A 94 -1.14 15.48 21.30
N PRO A 95 -0.70 16.76 21.19
CA PRO A 95 -1.25 17.83 20.36
C PRO A 95 -0.59 18.01 18.98
N LYS A 96 0.37 17.16 18.60
CA LYS A 96 1.17 17.32 17.37
C LYS A 96 1.30 16.02 16.58
N LEU A 97 1.37 16.14 15.25
CA LEU A 97 1.70 15.04 14.36
C LEU A 97 2.97 14.32 14.83
N GLY A 98 2.83 13.04 15.17
CA GLY A 98 3.95 12.16 15.39
C GLY A 98 4.47 11.66 14.06
N TYR A 99 5.79 11.52 13.91
CA TYR A 99 6.35 10.93 12.70
C TYR A 99 7.61 10.12 13.03
N LYS A 100 7.87 9.11 12.20
CA LYS A 100 9.15 8.39 12.21
C LYS A 100 9.56 8.05 10.79
N ARG A 101 10.76 8.47 10.40
CA ARG A 101 11.39 8.06 9.15
C ARG A 101 12.20 6.79 9.38
N ILE A 102 11.99 5.80 8.53
CA ILE A 102 12.70 4.52 8.54
C ILE A 102 13.56 4.48 7.27
N VAL A 103 14.84 4.17 7.44
CA VAL A 103 15.81 4.06 6.34
C VAL A 103 16.55 2.74 6.46
N LEU A 104 16.49 1.91 5.42
CA LEU A 104 17.29 0.69 5.33
C LEU A 104 18.63 1.02 4.65
N GLN A 105 19.73 0.61 5.29
CA GLN A 105 21.06 0.63 4.67
C GLN A 105 21.15 -0.55 3.69
N ARG A 106 21.56 -0.29 2.45
CA ARG A 106 21.99 -1.38 1.56
C ARG A 106 23.35 -1.88 2.05
N LYS A 107 23.46 -3.18 2.28
CA LYS A 107 24.76 -3.84 2.37
C LYS A 107 25.35 -3.97 0.98
#